data_AF-A0A8J4T6D3-F1
#
_entry.id   AF-A0A8J4T6D3-F1
#
_cell.length_a   1.000
_cell.length_b   1.000
_cell.length_c   1.000
_cell.angle_alpha   90.00
_cell.angle_beta   90.00
_cell.angle_gamma   90.00
#
_symmetry.space_group_name_H-M   'P 1'
#
loop_
_entity.id
_entity.type
_entity.pdbx_description
1 polymer ?
#
loop_
_entity_poly.entity_id
_entity_poly.type
_entity_poly.pdbx_seq_one_letter_code
_entity_poly.pdbx_strand_id
1 'polypeptide(L)'
;MKKGLDFMEANNLAGMAEYLLEEIGKLARAGATFGLISANTPHIVFDQVASKAPIPLISIVEATCAAAKARTLKRLALFGTRYTMQATFYPKVFSREGIELLVPGMGDQTYIHDKYLNELVSGKFLPETRVALLAIVDRMKAKHDIDGVILAGTELPLILRHREHTGIPFLDTTEIHCEAAVTEMLS
;
A
#
# COMPACT_ATOMS: atom_id res chain seq x y z
N MET A 1 -5.78 12.86 2.99
CA MET A 1 -5.86 12.24 1.64
C MET A 1 -5.86 13.27 0.51
N LYS A 2 -6.74 14.30 0.53
CA LYS A 2 -6.91 15.27 -0.57
C LYS A 2 -5.59 15.81 -1.17
N LYS A 3 -4.72 16.43 -0.37
CA LYS A 3 -3.44 16.98 -0.87
C LYS A 3 -2.55 15.98 -1.62
N GLY A 4 -2.49 14.73 -1.15
CA GLY A 4 -1.70 13.69 -1.82
C GLY A 4 -2.27 13.32 -3.19
N LEU A 5 -3.60 13.24 -3.30
CA LEU A 5 -4.28 13.03 -4.58
C LEU A 5 -4.14 14.23 -5.51
N ASP A 6 -4.24 15.46 -4.98
CA ASP A 6 -4.06 16.69 -5.75
C ASP A 6 -2.67 16.71 -6.45
N PHE A 7 -1.61 16.28 -5.76
CA PHE A 7 -0.28 16.14 -6.37
C PHE A 7 -0.24 15.07 -7.48
N MET A 8 -0.92 13.93 -7.27
CA MET A 8 -0.96 12.86 -8.26
C MET A 8 -1.75 13.27 -9.51
N GLU A 9 -2.89 13.93 -9.35
CA GLU A 9 -3.71 14.45 -10.45
C GLU A 9 -2.97 15.53 -11.25
N ALA A 10 -2.21 16.39 -10.57
CA ALA A 10 -1.36 17.40 -11.20
C ALA A 10 -0.03 16.84 -11.74
N ASN A 11 0.25 15.53 -11.57
CA ASN A 11 1.55 14.91 -11.87
C ASN A 11 2.75 15.65 -11.23
N ASN A 12 2.55 16.26 -10.06
CA ASN A 12 3.54 17.06 -9.37
C ASN A 12 4.24 16.26 -8.26
N LEU A 13 5.03 15.27 -8.68
CA LEU A 13 5.79 14.41 -7.77
C LEU A 13 6.86 15.18 -6.99
N ALA A 14 7.51 16.18 -7.61
CA ALA A 14 8.49 17.03 -6.95
C ALA A 14 7.87 17.80 -5.78
N GLY A 15 6.71 18.45 -6.01
CA GLY A 15 5.98 19.16 -4.96
C GLY A 15 5.48 18.24 -3.86
N MET A 16 5.08 17.01 -4.17
CA MET A 16 4.74 16.01 -3.15
C MET A 16 5.95 15.67 -2.27
N ALA A 17 7.13 15.47 -2.86
CA ALA A 17 8.34 15.15 -2.11
C ALA A 17 8.78 16.32 -1.21
N GLU A 18 8.72 17.56 -1.72
CA GLU A 18 9.01 18.77 -0.94
C GLU A 18 8.05 18.93 0.23
N TYR A 19 6.74 18.76 -0.02
CA TYR A 19 5.73 18.81 1.03
C TYR A 19 5.98 17.76 2.12
N LEU A 20 6.23 16.51 1.74
CA LEU A 20 6.49 15.44 2.71
C LEU A 20 7.76 15.72 3.52
N LEU A 21 8.83 16.19 2.88
CA LEU A 21 10.08 16.51 3.55
C LEU A 21 9.91 17.66 4.56
N GLU A 22 9.12 18.69 4.22
CA GLU A 22 8.79 19.78 5.13
C GLU A 22 8.07 19.26 6.39
N GLU A 23 7.04 18.43 6.21
CA GLU A 23 6.26 17.86 7.30
C GLU A 23 7.10 16.93 8.19
N ILE A 24 7.94 16.07 7.59
CA ILE A 24 8.88 15.23 8.33
C ILE A 24 9.88 16.10 9.12
N GLY A 25 10.35 17.20 8.52
CA GLY A 25 11.21 18.16 9.21
C GLY A 25 10.55 18.80 10.44
N LYS A 26 9.24 19.05 10.40
CA LYS A 26 8.48 19.53 11.57
C LYS A 26 8.45 18.47 12.67
N LEU A 27 8.20 17.20 12.33
CA LEU A 27 8.20 16.09 13.29
C LEU A 27 9.57 15.89 13.95
N ALA A 28 10.65 15.94 13.16
CA ALA A 28 12.00 15.83 13.69
C ALA A 28 12.33 16.95 14.69
N ARG A 29 11.96 18.20 14.37
CA ARG A 29 12.14 19.35 15.30
C ARG A 29 11.29 19.21 16.57
N ALA A 30 10.19 18.47 16.53
CA ALA A 30 9.37 18.17 17.69
C ALA A 30 9.91 17.00 18.53
N GLY A 31 11.03 16.38 18.13
CA GLY A 31 11.70 15.30 18.87
C GLY A 31 11.38 13.89 18.39
N ALA A 32 10.70 13.72 17.24
CA ALA A 32 10.54 12.40 16.65
C ALA A 32 11.92 11.81 16.26
N THR A 33 12.13 10.54 16.55
CA THR A 33 13.40 9.83 16.26
C THR A 33 13.34 9.01 14.98
N PHE A 34 12.14 8.71 14.48
CA PHE A 34 11.88 8.10 13.17
C PHE A 34 10.49 8.56 12.66
N GLY A 35 10.20 8.34 11.38
CA GLY A 35 8.95 8.75 10.74
C GLY A 35 8.29 7.67 9.89
N LEU A 36 6.99 7.82 9.68
CA LEU A 36 6.20 6.99 8.77
C LEU A 36 5.45 7.88 7.78
N ILE A 37 5.39 7.43 6.53
CA ILE A 37 4.41 7.91 5.57
C ILE A 37 3.24 6.93 5.63
N SER A 38 2.18 7.22 6.39
CA SER A 38 1.04 6.32 6.61
C SER A 38 0.06 6.26 5.42
N ALA A 39 0.60 6.13 4.20
CA ALA A 39 -0.16 6.03 2.96
C ALA A 39 0.66 5.31 1.89
N ASN A 40 0.00 4.49 1.07
CA ASN A 40 0.67 3.73 0.02
C ASN A 40 1.16 4.59 -1.14
N THR A 41 0.27 5.34 -1.81
CA THR A 41 0.59 6.11 -3.02
C THR A 41 1.78 7.07 -2.88
N PRO A 42 1.93 7.84 -1.78
CA PRO A 42 3.07 8.75 -1.63
C PRO A 42 4.43 8.06 -1.58
N HIS A 43 4.49 6.73 -1.44
CA HIS A 43 5.76 6.00 -1.55
C HIS A 43 6.39 6.02 -2.95
N ILE A 44 5.68 6.51 -3.97
CA ILE A 44 6.28 6.78 -5.29
C ILE A 44 7.46 7.76 -5.21
N VAL A 45 7.48 8.65 -4.21
CA VAL A 45 8.62 9.57 -3.94
C VAL A 45 9.41 9.18 -2.68
N PHE A 46 9.21 7.98 -2.13
CA PHE A 46 9.81 7.57 -0.86
C PHE A 46 11.33 7.74 -0.86
N ASP A 47 12.03 7.20 -1.86
CA ASP A 47 13.50 7.25 -1.94
C ASP A 47 14.03 8.69 -1.96
N GLN A 48 13.33 9.60 -2.65
CA GLN A 48 13.69 11.02 -2.69
C GLN A 48 13.52 11.70 -1.32
N VAL A 49 12.47 11.34 -0.60
CA VAL A 49 12.18 11.90 0.73
C VAL A 49 13.12 11.31 1.77
N ALA A 50 13.27 9.98 1.81
CA ALA A 50 14.08 9.25 2.77
C ALA A 50 15.56 9.65 2.70
N SER A 51 16.12 9.85 1.49
CA SER A 51 17.52 10.28 1.32
C SER A 51 17.82 11.69 1.85
N LYS A 52 16.80 12.51 2.11
CA LYS A 52 16.92 13.89 2.59
C LYS A 52 16.32 14.09 3.98
N ALA A 53 15.60 13.09 4.50
CA ALA A 53 14.89 13.20 5.76
C ALA A 53 15.88 13.37 6.92
N PRO A 54 15.61 14.27 7.87
CA PRO A 54 16.47 14.47 9.05
C PRO A 54 16.39 13.32 10.07
N ILE A 55 15.48 12.37 9.88
CA ILE A 55 15.25 11.19 10.72
C ILE A 55 14.98 9.98 9.81
N PRO A 56 15.31 8.75 10.25
CA PRO A 56 15.01 7.53 9.50
C PRO A 56 13.50 7.38 9.24
N LEU A 57 13.14 6.81 8.09
CA LEU A 57 11.76 6.56 7.71
C LEU A 57 11.51 5.07 7.53
N ILE A 58 10.42 4.57 8.11
CA ILE A 58 9.96 3.20 7.92
C ILE A 58 9.07 3.15 6.68
N SER A 59 9.48 2.40 5.66
CA SER A 59 8.72 2.20 4.42
C SER A 59 7.59 1.18 4.61
N ILE A 60 6.36 1.53 4.23
CA ILE A 60 5.23 0.59 4.23
C ILE A 60 5.48 -0.57 3.25
N VAL A 61 6.18 -0.29 2.16
CA VAL A 61 6.44 -1.24 1.07
C VAL A 61 7.48 -2.26 1.51
N GLU A 62 8.55 -1.81 2.15
CA GLU A 62 9.59 -2.70 2.68
C GLU A 62 9.06 -3.53 3.84
N ALA A 63 8.28 -2.94 4.76
CA ALA A 63 7.63 -3.69 5.84
C ALA A 63 6.69 -4.77 5.29
N THR A 64 5.89 -4.44 4.27
CA THR A 64 4.99 -5.41 3.61
C THR A 64 5.78 -6.52 2.90
N CYS A 65 6.90 -6.18 2.24
CA CYS A 65 7.78 -7.17 1.61
C CYS A 65 8.41 -8.12 2.64
N ALA A 66 8.87 -7.59 3.78
CA ALA A 66 9.41 -8.39 4.88
C ALA A 66 8.34 -9.34 5.45
N ALA A 67 7.10 -8.87 5.64
CA ALA A 67 5.98 -9.69 6.08
C ALA A 67 5.64 -10.80 5.06
N ALA A 68 5.62 -10.49 3.76
CA ALA A 68 5.41 -11.48 2.71
C ALA A 68 6.50 -12.56 2.71
N LYS A 69 7.76 -12.15 2.85
CA LYS A 69 8.91 -13.05 2.95
C LYS A 69 8.84 -13.96 4.18
N ALA A 70 8.51 -13.41 5.34
CA ALA A 70 8.35 -14.17 6.59
C ALA A 70 7.25 -15.24 6.48
N ARG A 71 6.21 -14.97 5.68
CA ARG A 71 5.13 -15.91 5.37
C ARG A 71 5.45 -16.86 4.20
N THR A 72 6.66 -16.79 3.64
CA THR A 72 7.13 -17.62 2.51
C THR A 72 6.28 -17.45 1.24
N LEU A 73 5.62 -16.30 1.08
CA LEU A 73 4.80 -16.01 -0.11
C LEU A 73 5.67 -15.71 -1.32
N LYS A 74 5.18 -16.09 -2.50
CA LYS A 74 5.95 -16.02 -3.77
C LYS A 74 5.24 -15.23 -4.86
N ARG A 75 3.91 -15.23 -4.91
CA ARG A 75 3.11 -14.64 -6.00
C ARG A 75 1.93 -13.89 -5.42
N LEU A 76 2.06 -12.58 -5.20
CA LEU A 76 1.00 -11.80 -4.57
C LEU A 76 0.27 -10.90 -5.58
N ALA A 77 -1.04 -10.79 -5.42
CA ALA A 77 -1.80 -9.73 -6.07
C ALA A 77 -1.67 -8.41 -5.29
N LEU A 78 -1.51 -7.29 -6.00
CA LEU A 78 -1.48 -5.95 -5.42
C LEU A 78 -2.80 -5.24 -5.68
N PHE A 79 -3.58 -4.98 -4.62
CA PHE A 79 -4.80 -4.20 -4.67
C PHE A 79 -4.55 -2.83 -4.06
N GLY A 80 -4.98 -1.77 -4.72
CA GLY A 80 -4.81 -0.40 -4.24
C GLY A 80 -5.41 0.59 -5.20
N THR A 81 -5.06 1.87 -5.05
CA THR A 81 -5.40 2.85 -6.09
C THR A 81 -4.72 2.49 -7.41
N ARG A 82 -5.26 2.95 -8.54
CA ARG A 82 -4.60 2.83 -9.85
C ARG A 82 -3.16 3.32 -9.83
N TYR A 83 -2.89 4.43 -9.14
CA TYR A 83 -1.55 4.96 -8.95
C TYR A 83 -0.62 3.94 -8.29
N THR A 84 -1.08 3.28 -7.22
CA THR A 84 -0.33 2.23 -6.53
C THR A 84 -0.11 1.01 -7.41
N MET A 85 -1.17 0.52 -8.07
CA MET A 85 -1.10 -0.69 -8.89
C MET A 85 -0.23 -0.51 -10.15
N GLN A 86 -0.14 0.70 -10.70
CA GLN A 86 0.60 0.95 -11.95
C GLN A 86 2.01 1.53 -11.70
N ALA A 87 2.35 1.87 -10.46
CA ALA A 87 3.66 2.43 -10.14
C ALA A 87 4.73 1.32 -9.97
N THR A 88 6.00 1.74 -10.04
CA THR A 88 7.15 0.83 -9.99
C THR A 88 7.67 0.59 -8.56
N PHE A 89 7.22 1.36 -7.55
CA PHE A 89 7.81 1.32 -6.21
C PHE A 89 7.54 0.02 -5.45
N TYR A 90 6.36 -0.60 -5.60
CA TYR A 90 6.08 -1.93 -5.06
C TYR A 90 6.91 -3.01 -5.78
N PRO A 91 6.83 -3.17 -7.12
CA PRO A 91 7.64 -4.15 -7.84
C PRO A 91 9.14 -4.04 -7.61
N LYS A 92 9.68 -2.81 -7.48
CA LYS A 92 11.10 -2.55 -7.22
C LYS A 92 11.59 -3.19 -5.92
N VAL A 93 10.77 -3.16 -4.86
CA VAL A 93 11.13 -3.74 -3.56
C VAL A 93 10.98 -5.26 -3.60
N PHE A 94 9.84 -5.75 -4.09
CA PHE A 94 9.50 -7.18 -4.06
C PHE A 94 10.37 -8.05 -4.97
N SER A 95 10.75 -7.52 -6.14
CA SER A 95 11.63 -8.24 -7.08
C SER A 95 13.01 -8.55 -6.51
N ARG A 96 13.52 -7.72 -5.59
CA ARG A 96 14.81 -7.95 -4.91
C ARG A 96 14.78 -9.18 -4.00
N GLU A 97 13.60 -9.51 -3.47
CA GLU A 97 13.36 -10.66 -2.60
C GLU A 97 12.86 -11.89 -3.37
N GLY A 98 12.81 -11.82 -4.71
CA GLY A 98 12.31 -12.91 -5.55
C GLY A 98 10.82 -13.18 -5.39
N ILE A 99 10.04 -12.16 -5.00
CA ILE A 99 8.59 -12.24 -4.86
C ILE A 99 7.94 -11.58 -6.09
N GLU A 100 7.11 -12.34 -6.80
CA GLU A 100 6.37 -11.86 -7.97
C GLU A 100 5.15 -11.06 -7.51
N LEU A 101 5.00 -9.83 -8.01
CA LEU A 101 3.80 -9.02 -7.84
C LEU A 101 2.99 -9.01 -9.12
N LEU A 102 1.70 -9.29 -8.98
CA LEU A 102 0.72 -9.28 -10.04
C LEU A 102 -0.34 -8.23 -9.74
N VAL A 103 -0.87 -7.62 -10.79
CA VAL A 103 -1.99 -6.69 -10.68
C VAL A 103 -3.19 -7.24 -11.46
N PRO A 104 -4.42 -6.91 -11.05
CA PRO A 104 -5.61 -7.29 -11.81
C PRO A 104 -5.58 -6.76 -13.24
N GLY A 105 -6.45 -7.29 -14.11
CA GLY A 105 -6.63 -6.73 -15.44
C GLY A 105 -7.13 -5.28 -15.40
N MET A 106 -6.96 -4.52 -16.49
CA MET A 106 -7.29 -3.09 -16.54
C MET A 106 -8.74 -2.74 -16.11
N GLY A 107 -9.71 -3.59 -16.47
CA GLY A 107 -11.09 -3.42 -16.03
C GLY A 107 -11.24 -3.53 -14.51
N ASP A 108 -10.61 -4.55 -13.91
CA ASP A 108 -10.61 -4.76 -12.46
C ASP A 108 -9.84 -3.67 -11.72
N GLN A 109 -8.72 -3.19 -12.27
CA GLN A 109 -8.00 -2.03 -11.71
C GLN A 109 -8.85 -0.76 -11.69
N THR A 110 -9.60 -0.51 -12.77
CA THR A 110 -10.51 0.63 -12.89
C THR A 110 -11.62 0.52 -11.86
N TYR A 111 -12.21 -0.67 -11.71
CA TYR A 111 -13.22 -0.96 -10.70
C TYR A 111 -12.70 -0.73 -9.28
N ILE A 112 -11.55 -1.31 -8.92
CA ILE A 112 -10.95 -1.17 -7.58
C ILE A 112 -10.70 0.30 -7.27
N HIS A 113 -10.12 1.05 -8.21
CA HIS A 113 -9.84 2.47 -8.01
C HIS A 113 -11.10 3.32 -7.87
N ASP A 114 -12.12 3.09 -8.71
CA ASP A 114 -13.42 3.78 -8.62
C ASP A 114 -14.07 3.55 -7.26
N LYS A 115 -14.19 2.28 -6.85
CA LYS A 115 -14.75 1.91 -5.54
C LYS A 115 -13.95 2.48 -4.39
N TYR A 116 -12.61 2.45 -4.49
CA TYR A 116 -11.75 3.03 -3.48
C TYR A 116 -12.04 4.52 -3.28
N LEU A 117 -12.02 5.32 -4.35
CA LEU A 117 -12.20 6.78 -4.25
C LEU A 117 -13.64 7.20 -3.95
N ASN A 118 -14.62 6.58 -4.61
CA ASN A 118 -16.01 7.03 -4.57
C ASN A 118 -16.85 6.38 -3.45
N GLU A 119 -16.41 5.25 -2.92
CA GLU A 119 -17.09 4.56 -1.81
C GLU A 119 -16.22 4.50 -0.56
N LEU A 120 -15.07 3.80 -0.63
CA LEU A 120 -14.32 3.40 0.57
C LEU A 120 -13.74 4.61 1.32
N VAL A 121 -13.16 5.57 0.60
CA VAL A 121 -12.63 6.82 1.18
C VAL A 121 -13.72 7.66 1.85
N SER A 122 -14.97 7.52 1.39
CA SER A 122 -16.14 8.16 2.01
C SER A 122 -16.80 7.31 3.10
N GLY A 123 -16.17 6.21 3.52
CA GLY A 123 -16.67 5.29 4.54
C GLY A 123 -17.88 4.44 4.10
N LYS A 124 -18.15 4.35 2.80
CA LYS A 124 -19.25 3.53 2.26
C LYS A 124 -18.73 2.12 1.97
N PHE A 125 -19.17 1.15 2.75
CA PHE A 125 -18.74 -0.25 2.64
C PHE A 125 -19.91 -1.14 2.21
N LEU A 126 -20.08 -1.27 0.91
CA LEU A 126 -21.23 -1.97 0.32
C LEU A 126 -20.98 -3.48 0.18
N PRO A 127 -21.94 -4.36 0.53
CA PRO A 127 -21.81 -5.81 0.36
C PRO A 127 -21.47 -6.23 -1.08
N GLU A 128 -22.08 -5.60 -2.07
CA GLU A 128 -21.83 -5.85 -3.49
C GLU A 128 -20.39 -5.50 -3.90
N THR A 129 -19.84 -4.41 -3.36
CA THR A 129 -18.44 -4.02 -3.60
C THR A 129 -17.50 -5.06 -2.99
N ARG A 130 -17.80 -5.54 -1.78
CA ARG A 130 -17.03 -6.63 -1.16
C ARG A 130 -17.06 -7.90 -2.02
N VAL A 131 -18.23 -8.33 -2.46
CA VAL A 131 -18.40 -9.54 -3.31
C VAL A 131 -17.60 -9.40 -4.60
N ALA A 132 -17.66 -8.24 -5.26
CA ALA A 132 -16.91 -7.99 -6.48
C ALA A 132 -15.39 -8.00 -6.27
N LEU A 133 -14.90 -7.39 -5.19
CA LEU A 133 -13.47 -7.43 -4.83
C LEU A 133 -12.98 -8.86 -4.59
N LEU A 134 -13.74 -9.67 -3.86
CA LEU A 134 -13.41 -11.08 -3.62
C LEU A 134 -13.45 -11.90 -4.92
N ALA A 135 -14.39 -11.61 -5.82
CA ALA A 135 -14.41 -12.25 -7.14
C ALA A 135 -13.19 -11.90 -7.99
N ILE A 136 -12.59 -10.71 -7.83
CA ILE A 136 -11.30 -10.37 -8.47
C ILE A 136 -10.17 -11.24 -7.89
N VAL A 137 -10.14 -11.44 -6.56
CA VAL A 137 -9.19 -12.34 -5.91
C VAL A 137 -9.32 -13.77 -6.45
N ASP A 138 -10.55 -14.29 -6.56
CA ASP A 138 -10.80 -15.64 -7.08
C ASP A 138 -10.35 -15.79 -8.53
N ARG A 139 -10.60 -14.80 -9.40
CA ARG A 139 -10.11 -14.79 -10.78
C ARG A 139 -8.59 -14.76 -10.85
N MET A 140 -7.95 -13.95 -10.02
CA MET A 140 -6.49 -13.84 -9.95
C MET A 140 -5.86 -15.15 -9.49
N LYS A 141 -6.45 -15.80 -8.48
CA LYS A 141 -6.05 -17.12 -7.99
C LYS A 141 -6.16 -18.17 -9.09
N ALA A 142 -7.33 -18.27 -9.73
CA ALA A 142 -7.56 -19.27 -10.78
C ALA A 142 -6.63 -19.10 -11.99
N LYS A 143 -6.28 -17.86 -12.35
CA LYS A 143 -5.50 -17.57 -13.56
C LYS A 143 -3.98 -17.54 -13.32
N HIS A 144 -3.54 -17.10 -12.15
CA HIS A 144 -2.14 -16.81 -11.88
C HIS A 144 -1.58 -17.49 -10.64
N ASP A 145 -2.37 -18.34 -9.97
CA ASP A 145 -1.97 -19.07 -8.76
C ASP A 145 -1.34 -18.16 -7.71
N ILE A 146 -2.00 -17.03 -7.44
CA ILE A 146 -1.56 -16.13 -6.38
C ILE A 146 -1.66 -16.83 -5.02
N ASP A 147 -0.69 -16.60 -4.16
CA ASP A 147 -0.61 -17.14 -2.80
C ASP A 147 -0.80 -16.07 -1.71
N GLY A 148 -1.07 -14.82 -2.11
CA GLY A 148 -1.44 -13.73 -1.20
C GLY A 148 -2.04 -12.52 -1.92
N VAL A 149 -2.70 -11.64 -1.17
CA VAL A 149 -3.16 -10.33 -1.67
C VAL A 149 -2.66 -9.22 -0.76
N ILE A 150 -1.96 -8.25 -1.31
CA ILE A 150 -1.57 -7.02 -0.63
C ILE A 150 -2.73 -6.04 -0.71
N LEU A 151 -3.18 -5.56 0.45
CA LEU A 151 -4.19 -4.51 0.58
C LEU A 151 -3.48 -3.15 0.72
N ALA A 152 -2.98 -2.62 -0.39
CA ALA A 152 -2.24 -1.36 -0.49
C ALA A 152 -3.15 -0.13 -0.59
N GLY A 153 -4.15 -0.08 0.28
CA GLY A 153 -5.05 1.03 0.52
C GLY A 153 -5.65 0.87 1.91
N THR A 154 -5.57 1.90 2.74
CA THR A 154 -5.90 1.85 4.18
C THR A 154 -7.35 1.47 4.47
N GLU A 155 -8.25 1.66 3.50
CA GLU A 155 -9.67 1.32 3.58
C GLU A 155 -10.00 -0.08 3.05
N LEU A 156 -9.10 -0.72 2.28
CA LEU A 156 -9.32 -2.07 1.75
C LEU A 156 -9.49 -3.13 2.86
N PRO A 157 -8.70 -3.12 3.96
CA PRO A 157 -8.94 -4.02 5.09
C PRO A 157 -10.32 -3.83 5.74
N LEU A 158 -10.88 -2.62 5.71
CA LEU A 158 -12.19 -2.32 6.32
C LEU A 158 -13.35 -2.97 5.55
N ILE A 159 -13.23 -3.11 4.23
CA ILE A 159 -14.18 -3.84 3.39
C ILE A 159 -13.87 -5.33 3.29
N LEU A 160 -12.59 -5.72 3.25
CA LEU A 160 -12.10 -7.10 3.20
C LEU A 160 -11.72 -7.65 4.60
N ARG A 161 -12.63 -7.49 5.56
CA ARG A 161 -12.49 -7.75 7.01
C ARG A 161 -11.89 -9.08 7.50
N HIS A 162 -11.70 -10.07 6.64
CA HIS A 162 -11.10 -11.35 7.05
C HIS A 162 -9.60 -11.33 6.76
N ARG A 163 -8.83 -12.09 7.54
CA ARG A 163 -7.37 -12.22 7.29
C ARG A 163 -7.05 -13.01 6.02
N GLU A 164 -8.04 -13.71 5.45
CA GLU A 164 -7.90 -14.49 4.23
C GLU A 164 -9.23 -14.65 3.50
N HIS A 165 -9.17 -15.06 2.23
CA HIS A 165 -10.30 -15.51 1.43
C HIS A 165 -9.93 -16.77 0.68
N THR A 166 -10.72 -17.83 0.83
CA THR A 166 -10.50 -19.15 0.19
C THR A 166 -9.06 -19.69 0.34
N GLY A 167 -8.45 -19.49 1.53
CA GLY A 167 -7.07 -19.89 1.82
C GLY A 167 -5.98 -18.97 1.25
N ILE A 168 -6.34 -17.82 0.67
CA ILE A 168 -5.41 -16.77 0.25
C ILE A 168 -5.32 -15.71 1.35
N PRO A 169 -4.16 -15.56 2.03
CA PRO A 169 -3.98 -14.55 3.06
C PRO A 169 -3.99 -13.13 2.49
N PHE A 170 -4.55 -12.22 3.25
CA PHE A 170 -4.48 -10.78 3.02
C PHE A 170 -3.38 -10.15 3.85
N LEU A 171 -2.59 -9.31 3.20
CA LEU A 171 -1.54 -8.50 3.82
C LEU A 171 -2.10 -7.09 3.94
N ASP A 172 -2.62 -6.78 5.13
CA ASP A 172 -3.00 -5.42 5.50
C ASP A 172 -1.74 -4.57 5.68
N THR A 173 -1.49 -3.70 4.71
CA THR A 173 -0.32 -2.82 4.72
C THR A 173 -0.34 -1.87 5.92
N THR A 174 -1.52 -1.50 6.43
CA THR A 174 -1.68 -0.63 7.62
C THR A 174 -1.26 -1.37 8.88
N GLU A 175 -1.79 -2.57 9.10
CA GLU A 175 -1.45 -3.41 10.26
C GLU A 175 0.06 -3.68 10.28
N ILE A 176 0.62 -4.10 9.14
CA ILE A 176 2.05 -4.39 8.99
C ILE A 176 2.92 -3.16 9.25
N HIS A 177 2.52 -1.97 8.77
CA HIS A 177 3.28 -0.74 9.01
C HIS A 177 3.30 -0.33 10.49
N CYS A 178 2.16 -0.48 11.15
CA CYS A 178 2.02 -0.23 12.58
C CYS A 178 2.87 -1.22 13.40
N GLU A 179 2.86 -2.51 13.05
CA GLU A 179 3.70 -3.52 13.71
C GLU A 179 5.19 -3.20 13.56
N ALA A 180 5.63 -2.78 12.38
CA ALA A 180 7.00 -2.34 12.15
C ALA A 180 7.37 -1.11 13.00
N ALA A 181 6.46 -0.12 13.09
CA ALA A 181 6.67 1.05 13.93
C ALA A 181 6.74 0.70 15.42
N VAL A 182 5.84 -0.14 15.92
CA VAL A 182 5.84 -0.58 17.33
C VAL A 182 7.13 -1.36 17.64
N THR A 183 7.59 -2.19 16.71
CA THR A 183 8.86 -2.91 16.87
C THR A 183 10.04 -1.94 16.98
N GLU A 184 10.11 -0.92 16.11
CA GLU A 184 11.14 0.12 16.17
C GLU A 184 11.05 0.97 17.45
N MET A 185 9.85 1.22 17.98
CA MET A 185 9.68 1.96 19.24
C MET A 185 10.20 1.21 20.47
N LEU A 186 10.32 -0.11 20.37
CA LEU A 186 10.65 -1.01 21.49
C LEU A 186 12.04 -1.64 21.36
N SER A 187 12.81 -1.29 20.33
CA SER A 187 14.19 -1.76 20.12
C SER A 187 15.20 -0.98 20.97
#